data_AF-A0A1E7LTC9-F1
#
_entry.id   AF-A0A1E7LTC9-F1
#
_cell.length_a   1.000
_cell.length_b   1.000
_cell.length_c   1.000
_cell.angle_alpha   90.00
_cell.angle_beta   90.00
_cell.angle_gamma   90.00
#
_symmetry.space_group_name_H-M   'P 1'
#
loop_
_entity.id
_entity.type
_entity.pdbx_description
1 polymer ?
#
loop_
_entity_poly.entity_id
_entity_poly.type
_entity_poly.pdbx_seq_one_letter_code
_entity_poly.pdbx_strand_id
1 'polypeptide(L)'
;MAQPPGDGAVRASRLRAQGSDRFAGSSARPGTGPRAGGPAMTTKAYPPAPKHLRAACAHPSGHLVSYGSQATLRVYLKDELVYRNDGDDYRLPAELAQTQGVGPYFITGAGRRAILNDSQLAAVDSADEDGALRDVSWPTAAALARLTLVEYRDADGDAHPTDGDDGRTGPKYRPYLTAAGLDAARAAEPQP
;
A
#
# COMPACT_ATOMS: atom_id res chain seq x y z
N MET A 1 9.42 41.35 51.71
CA MET A 1 8.00 41.25 51.29
C MET A 1 7.89 39.99 50.45
N ALA A 2 7.52 38.86 51.03
CA ALA A 2 6.16 38.42 51.41
C ALA A 2 5.50 37.60 50.28
N GLN A 3 5.54 36.28 50.52
CA GLN A 3 4.78 35.09 50.06
C GLN A 3 3.85 35.05 48.82
N PRO A 4 3.70 33.85 48.22
CA PRO A 4 2.82 33.52 47.09
C PRO A 4 1.41 33.05 47.54
N PRO A 5 0.48 32.86 46.60
CA PRO A 5 -0.56 31.83 46.71
C PRO A 5 -0.53 30.90 45.48
N GLY A 6 -0.86 29.62 45.53
CA GLY A 6 -1.46 28.81 46.59
C GLY A 6 -2.02 27.53 45.93
N ASP A 7 -1.88 26.43 46.65
CA ASP A 7 -2.26 25.06 46.31
C ASP A 7 -3.70 24.86 45.83
N GLY A 8 -3.86 23.91 44.90
CA GLY A 8 -5.14 23.33 44.49
C GLY A 8 -5.04 21.82 44.29
N ALA A 9 -4.71 21.10 45.35
CA ALA A 9 -4.56 19.65 45.38
C ALA A 9 -5.92 18.91 45.55
N VAL A 10 -6.14 17.96 44.65
CA VAL A 10 -6.64 16.58 44.85
C VAL A 10 -7.86 16.35 45.75
N ARG A 11 -8.97 15.88 45.15
CA ARG A 11 -9.96 15.01 45.83
C ARG A 11 -10.71 14.13 44.81
N ALA A 12 -10.44 12.84 44.82
CA ALA A 12 -11.40 11.82 44.39
C ALA A 12 -11.19 10.54 45.20
N SER A 13 -12.29 10.09 45.79
CA SER A 13 -12.44 9.15 46.89
C SER A 13 -11.99 7.73 46.56
N ARG A 14 -11.24 7.10 47.47
CA ARG A 14 -11.19 5.62 47.60
C ARG A 14 -11.70 5.23 48.97
N LEU A 15 -12.84 4.56 48.99
CA LEU A 15 -13.40 3.91 50.17
C LEU A 15 -13.52 2.40 49.88
N ARG A 16 -12.72 1.66 50.66
CA ARG A 16 -12.90 0.32 51.22
C ARG A 16 -13.10 -0.92 50.34
N ALA A 17 -12.30 -1.90 50.74
CA ALA A 17 -12.35 -3.32 50.46
C ALA A 17 -13.36 -4.08 51.35
N GLN A 18 -13.74 -5.29 50.90
CA GLN A 18 -13.73 -6.60 51.61
C GLN A 18 -14.97 -7.48 51.37
N GLY A 19 -14.73 -8.79 51.27
CA GLY A 19 -15.71 -9.90 51.32
C GLY A 19 -15.76 -10.69 50.00
N SER A 20 -15.01 -11.77 49.75
CA SER A 20 -14.88 -13.09 50.41
C SER A 20 -16.03 -14.07 50.13
N ASP A 21 -15.60 -15.24 49.66
CA ASP A 21 -16.17 -16.59 49.73
C ASP A 21 -17.08 -17.17 48.63
N ARG A 22 -16.45 -18.09 47.87
CA ARG A 22 -16.78 -19.50 47.60
C ARG A 22 -18.25 -19.87 47.34
N PHE A 23 -18.49 -20.47 46.17
CA PHE A 23 -19.28 -21.71 46.10
C PHE A 23 -18.79 -22.61 44.95
N ALA A 24 -18.61 -23.89 45.27
CA ALA A 24 -18.23 -24.96 44.36
C ALA A 24 -19.45 -25.50 43.59
N GLY A 25 -19.21 -26.05 42.40
CA GLY A 25 -20.22 -26.77 41.63
C GLY A 25 -19.61 -27.51 40.45
N SER A 26 -19.10 -28.72 40.69
CA SER A 26 -18.80 -29.72 39.65
C SER A 26 -20.11 -30.23 39.02
N SER A 27 -20.17 -30.28 37.69
CA SER A 27 -20.94 -31.30 36.97
C SER A 27 -20.36 -31.57 35.59
N ALA A 28 -20.41 -32.85 35.24
CA ALA A 28 -19.67 -33.49 34.16
C ALA A 28 -20.30 -33.32 32.76
N ARG A 29 -19.43 -33.55 31.76
CA ARG A 29 -19.59 -33.68 30.29
C ARG A 29 -20.73 -34.65 29.85
N PRO A 30 -21.28 -34.57 28.60
CA PRO A 30 -20.63 -34.86 27.31
C PRO A 30 -20.98 -33.82 26.20
N GLY A 31 -20.19 -33.51 25.17
CA GLY A 31 -19.43 -34.35 24.26
C GLY A 31 -20.04 -34.21 22.85
N THR A 32 -19.53 -33.31 22.00
CA THR A 32 -19.75 -33.34 20.54
C THR A 32 -18.70 -32.48 19.81
N GLY A 33 -17.84 -33.16 19.03
CA GLY A 33 -17.16 -32.60 17.87
C GLY A 33 -15.73 -32.09 18.11
N PRO A 34 -14.68 -32.77 17.60
CA PRO A 34 -13.47 -32.05 17.22
C PRO A 34 -13.88 -31.08 16.12
N ARG A 35 -13.92 -29.78 16.43
CA ARG A 35 -13.97 -28.76 15.39
C ARG A 35 -12.71 -28.99 14.56
N ALA A 36 -12.92 -29.53 13.36
CA ALA A 36 -11.90 -29.72 12.37
C ALA A 36 -11.04 -28.46 12.35
N GLY A 37 -9.74 -28.64 12.60
CA GLY A 37 -8.75 -27.69 12.16
C GLY A 37 -8.87 -27.61 10.65
N GLY A 38 -9.73 -26.71 10.18
CA GLY A 38 -9.65 -26.23 8.81
C GLY A 38 -8.23 -25.69 8.64
N PRO A 39 -7.55 -26.00 7.53
CA PRO A 39 -6.25 -25.42 7.27
C PRO A 39 -6.40 -23.91 7.41
N ALA A 40 -5.63 -23.30 8.30
CA ALA A 40 -5.42 -21.87 8.26
C ALA A 40 -4.94 -21.59 6.84
N MET A 41 -5.83 -21.07 5.99
CA MET A 41 -5.46 -20.51 4.71
C MET A 41 -4.56 -19.34 5.07
N THR A 42 -3.26 -19.61 5.17
CA THR A 42 -2.25 -18.58 5.09
C THR A 42 -2.35 -18.09 3.66
N THR A 43 -3.29 -17.18 3.40
CA THR A 43 -3.32 -16.36 2.20
C THR A 43 -1.97 -15.66 2.19
N LYS A 44 -1.01 -16.29 1.50
CA LYS A 44 0.34 -15.79 1.39
C LYS A 44 0.19 -14.41 0.79
N ALA A 45 0.50 -13.37 1.56
CA ALA A 45 0.37 -12.00 1.10
C ALA A 45 1.10 -11.89 -0.24
N TYR A 46 0.34 -11.65 -1.30
CA TYR A 46 0.85 -11.47 -2.64
C TYR A 46 0.83 -9.97 -2.93
N PRO A 47 1.90 -9.41 -3.51
CA PRO A 47 3.20 -10.04 -3.79
C PRO A 47 3.99 -10.34 -2.50
N PRO A 48 4.97 -11.28 -2.51
CA PRO A 48 5.63 -11.79 -1.30
C PRO A 48 6.36 -10.75 -0.44
N ALA A 49 6.70 -9.57 -0.98
CA ALA A 49 7.27 -8.47 -0.21
C ALA A 49 6.92 -7.10 -0.83
N PRO A 50 5.65 -6.65 -0.73
CA PRO A 50 5.12 -5.53 -1.51
C PRO A 50 5.84 -4.20 -1.21
N LYS A 51 6.49 -4.07 -0.05
CA LYS A 51 7.32 -2.91 0.31
C LYS A 51 8.42 -2.61 -0.71
N HIS A 52 9.00 -3.64 -1.34
CA HIS A 52 10.06 -3.48 -2.32
C HIS A 52 9.52 -2.91 -3.64
N LEU A 53 8.37 -3.42 -4.08
CA LEU A 53 7.68 -2.91 -5.25
C LEU A 53 7.11 -1.50 -4.99
N ARG A 54 6.62 -1.19 -3.78
CA ARG A 54 6.23 0.17 -3.40
C ARG A 54 7.39 1.15 -3.45
N ALA A 55 8.56 0.76 -2.94
CA ALA A 55 9.77 1.58 -3.03
C ALA A 55 10.20 1.81 -4.49
N ALA A 56 10.12 0.77 -5.32
CA ALA A 56 10.40 0.89 -6.76
C ALA A 56 9.38 1.77 -7.47
N CYS A 57 8.10 1.67 -7.10
CA CYS A 57 7.02 2.44 -7.67
C CYS A 57 7.25 3.94 -7.46
N ALA A 58 7.60 4.34 -6.23
CA ALA A 58 7.90 5.73 -5.87
C ALA A 58 9.27 6.23 -6.37
N HIS A 59 10.12 5.36 -6.92
CA HIS A 59 11.41 5.76 -7.47
C HIS A 59 11.21 6.49 -8.81
N PRO A 60 11.86 7.64 -9.07
CA PRO A 60 11.65 8.41 -10.31
C PRO A 60 11.87 7.62 -11.59
N SER A 61 12.86 6.72 -11.60
CA SER A 61 13.13 5.81 -12.73
C SER A 61 12.54 4.40 -12.57
N GLY A 62 11.73 4.14 -11.53
CA GLY A 62 11.13 2.81 -11.33
C GLY A 62 12.10 1.73 -10.82
N HIS A 63 13.27 2.09 -10.30
CA HIS A 63 14.30 1.13 -9.91
C HIS A 63 13.90 0.33 -8.65
N LEU A 64 14.09 -0.98 -8.72
CA LEU A 64 14.01 -1.86 -7.57
C LEU A 64 15.29 -1.74 -6.73
N VAL A 65 15.29 -0.79 -5.81
CA VAL A 65 16.42 -0.50 -4.90
C VAL A 65 16.76 -1.63 -3.94
N SER A 66 15.81 -2.53 -3.66
CA SER A 66 15.99 -3.71 -2.82
C SER A 66 14.88 -4.70 -3.10
N TYR A 67 15.18 -6.00 -3.04
CA TYR A 67 14.21 -7.09 -3.21
C TYR A 67 14.28 -8.14 -2.08
N GLY A 68 15.09 -7.90 -1.06
CA GLY A 68 15.25 -8.78 0.09
C GLY A 68 16.03 -10.05 -0.25
N SER A 69 15.34 -11.08 -0.75
CA SER A 69 15.93 -12.40 -1.03
C SER A 69 15.92 -12.73 -2.52
N GLN A 70 16.82 -13.62 -2.95
CA GLN A 70 16.82 -14.16 -4.32
C GLN A 70 15.52 -14.88 -4.65
N ALA A 71 14.88 -15.54 -3.68
CA ALA A 71 13.59 -16.18 -3.86
C ALA A 71 12.48 -15.17 -4.17
N THR A 72 12.50 -14.00 -3.51
CA THR A 72 11.57 -12.90 -3.78
C THR A 72 11.76 -12.35 -5.20
N LEU A 73 13.01 -12.08 -5.59
CA LEU A 73 13.33 -11.58 -6.93
C LEU A 73 12.90 -12.55 -8.03
N ARG A 74 13.13 -13.86 -7.82
CA ARG A 74 12.68 -14.89 -8.75
C ARG A 74 11.17 -14.85 -8.98
N VAL A 75 10.38 -14.67 -7.92
CA VAL A 75 8.91 -14.53 -8.05
C VAL A 75 8.58 -13.26 -8.85
N TYR A 76 9.22 -12.13 -8.56
CA TYR A 76 8.94 -10.88 -9.27
C TYR A 76 9.25 -10.97 -10.77
N LEU A 77 10.35 -11.62 -11.13
CA LEU A 77 10.73 -11.80 -12.54
C LEU A 77 9.81 -12.80 -13.24
N LYS A 78 9.49 -13.92 -12.58
CA LYS A 78 8.60 -14.95 -13.13
C LYS A 78 7.20 -14.43 -13.39
N ASP A 79 6.68 -13.63 -12.46
CA ASP A 79 5.34 -13.05 -12.54
C ASP A 79 5.34 -11.70 -13.29
N GLU A 80 6.46 -11.35 -13.94
CA GLU A 80 6.62 -10.14 -14.77
C GLU A 80 6.34 -8.82 -14.04
N LEU A 81 6.43 -8.81 -12.70
CA LEU A 81 6.26 -7.62 -11.88
C LEU A 81 7.46 -6.68 -11.98
N VAL A 82 8.63 -7.25 -12.31
CA VAL A 82 9.86 -6.50 -12.56
C VAL A 82 10.57 -7.09 -13.77
N TYR A 83 11.46 -6.30 -14.36
CA TYR A 83 12.32 -6.74 -15.45
C TYR A 83 13.71 -6.14 -15.32
N ARG A 84 14.60 -6.56 -16.21
CA ARG A 84 15.96 -6.06 -16.33
C ARG A 84 16.30 -5.89 -17.81
N ASN A 85 17.09 -4.87 -18.12
CA ASN A 85 17.67 -4.68 -19.45
C ASN A 85 19.12 -5.16 -19.48
N ASP A 86 19.60 -5.58 -20.65
CA ASP A 86 20.99 -6.01 -20.85
C ASP A 86 22.00 -4.86 -21.08
N GLY A 87 21.50 -3.64 -21.26
CA GLY A 87 22.29 -2.43 -21.49
C GLY A 87 21.83 -1.66 -22.73
N ASP A 88 21.25 -2.36 -23.72
CA ASP A 88 20.75 -1.77 -24.97
C ASP A 88 19.21 -1.70 -24.97
N ASP A 89 18.63 -1.51 -23.78
CA ASP A 89 17.19 -1.50 -23.51
C ASP A 89 16.42 -2.78 -23.88
N TYR A 90 17.14 -3.86 -24.23
CA TYR A 90 16.51 -5.14 -24.47
C TYR A 90 16.14 -5.82 -23.16
N ARG A 91 14.85 -6.15 -23.01
CA ARG A 91 14.32 -6.82 -21.82
C ARG A 91 14.82 -8.27 -21.77
N LEU A 92 15.59 -8.58 -20.74
CA LEU A 92 16.08 -9.93 -20.49
C LEU A 92 14.94 -10.88 -20.04
N PRO A 93 14.93 -12.13 -20.53
CA PRO A 93 14.13 -13.20 -19.94
C PRO A 93 14.44 -13.39 -18.46
N ALA A 94 13.47 -13.87 -17.67
CA ALA A 94 13.57 -13.97 -16.22
C ALA A 94 14.77 -14.83 -15.74
N GLU A 95 15.10 -15.88 -16.48
CA GLU A 95 16.21 -16.79 -16.21
C GLU A 95 17.56 -16.12 -16.46
N LEU A 96 17.68 -15.36 -17.55
CA LEU A 96 18.88 -14.61 -17.89
C LEU A 96 19.06 -13.41 -16.96
N ALA A 97 17.99 -12.69 -16.64
CA ALA A 97 18.03 -11.56 -15.70
C ALA A 97 18.57 -11.98 -14.32
N GLN A 98 18.25 -13.20 -13.85
CA GLN A 98 18.76 -13.76 -12.59
C GLN A 98 20.23 -14.15 -12.62
N THR A 99 20.70 -14.69 -13.76
CA THR A 99 22.02 -15.35 -13.86
C THR A 99 23.08 -14.45 -14.47
N GLN A 100 22.67 -13.55 -15.36
CA GLN A 100 23.52 -12.66 -16.11
C GLN A 100 23.14 -11.21 -15.81
N GLY A 101 24.15 -10.36 -15.69
CA GLY A 101 24.00 -8.93 -15.93
C GLY A 101 24.59 -8.02 -14.86
N VAL A 102 24.96 -6.84 -15.33
CA VAL A 102 25.29 -5.63 -14.55
C VAL A 102 24.12 -4.66 -14.71
N GLY A 103 23.73 -3.92 -13.66
CA GLY A 103 22.67 -2.90 -13.73
C GLY A 103 21.38 -3.19 -12.95
N PRO A 104 20.47 -2.20 -12.86
CA PRO A 104 19.28 -2.25 -11.99
C PRO A 104 18.12 -3.07 -12.55
N TYR A 105 17.19 -3.44 -11.68
CA TYR A 105 15.88 -3.98 -12.06
C TYR A 105 14.83 -2.87 -12.03
N PHE A 106 13.81 -2.98 -12.87
CA PHE A 106 12.77 -1.98 -13.05
C PHE A 106 11.39 -2.57 -12.79
N ILE A 107 10.49 -1.82 -12.15
CA ILE A 107 9.10 -2.22 -11.91
C ILE A 107 8.25 -2.04 -13.19
N THR A 108 7.42 -3.03 -13.51
CA THR A 108 6.47 -2.98 -14.63
C THR A 108 5.13 -2.35 -14.22
N GLY A 109 4.26 -2.07 -15.20
CA GLY A 109 2.85 -1.74 -14.93
C GLY A 109 2.14 -2.80 -14.08
N ALA A 110 2.37 -4.09 -14.38
CA ALA A 110 1.84 -5.21 -13.59
C ALA A 110 2.36 -5.19 -12.15
N GLY A 111 3.65 -4.91 -11.95
CA GLY A 111 4.25 -4.75 -10.62
C GLY A 111 3.66 -3.59 -9.83
N ARG A 112 3.38 -2.45 -10.50
CA ARG A 112 2.72 -1.28 -9.90
C ARG A 112 1.28 -1.61 -9.53
N ARG A 113 0.56 -2.34 -10.38
CA ARG A 113 -0.82 -2.77 -10.12
C ARG A 113 -0.91 -3.76 -8.95
N ALA A 114 0.01 -4.72 -8.86
CA ALA A 114 0.01 -5.77 -7.84
C ALA A 114 0.13 -5.30 -6.39
N ILE A 115 0.58 -4.05 -6.15
CA ILE A 115 0.73 -3.47 -4.79
C ILE A 115 -0.46 -2.61 -4.35
N LEU A 116 -1.42 -2.39 -5.26
CA LEU A 116 -2.60 -1.57 -5.01
C LEU A 116 -3.67 -2.38 -4.26
N ASN A 117 -4.42 -1.70 -3.41
CA ASN A 117 -5.64 -2.27 -2.82
C ASN A 117 -6.84 -2.09 -3.75
N ASP A 118 -7.96 -2.71 -3.41
CA ASP A 118 -9.17 -2.70 -4.25
C ASP A 118 -9.68 -1.29 -4.58
N SER A 119 -9.65 -0.36 -3.61
CA SER A 119 -10.07 1.03 -3.83
C SER A 119 -9.13 1.79 -4.75
N GLN A 120 -7.83 1.51 -4.69
CA GLN A 120 -6.82 2.10 -5.58
C GLN A 120 -6.91 1.51 -6.99
N LEU A 121 -7.15 0.20 -7.11
CA LEU A 121 -7.39 -0.46 -8.39
C LEU A 121 -8.63 0.11 -9.07
N ALA A 122 -9.76 0.18 -8.34
CA ALA A 122 -11.00 0.75 -8.85
C ALA A 122 -10.82 2.19 -9.33
N ALA A 123 -10.05 3.00 -8.61
CA ALA A 123 -9.74 4.37 -9.02
C ALA A 123 -8.92 4.41 -10.32
N VAL A 124 -7.84 3.62 -10.42
CA VAL A 124 -6.99 3.56 -11.62
C VAL A 124 -7.78 3.07 -12.84
N ASP A 125 -8.65 2.08 -12.64
CA ASP A 125 -9.48 1.49 -13.71
C ASP A 125 -10.64 2.40 -14.14
N SER A 126 -11.06 3.34 -13.28
CA SER A 126 -12.11 4.31 -13.58
C SER A 126 -11.59 5.64 -14.13
N ALA A 127 -10.30 5.71 -14.50
CA ALA A 127 -9.75 6.91 -15.10
C ALA A 127 -10.40 7.18 -16.47
N ASP A 128 -10.65 8.45 -16.74
CA ASP A 128 -11.12 8.92 -18.05
C ASP A 128 -10.05 8.67 -19.15
N GLU A 129 -10.42 8.82 -20.42
CA GLU A 129 -9.50 8.68 -21.57
C GLU A 129 -8.31 9.65 -21.52
N ASP A 130 -8.48 10.82 -20.91
CA ASP A 130 -7.43 11.81 -20.67
C ASP A 130 -6.58 11.50 -19.41
N GLY A 131 -6.86 10.38 -18.73
CA GLY A 131 -6.22 9.93 -17.50
C GLY A 131 -6.75 10.61 -16.24
N ALA A 132 -7.79 11.42 -16.33
CA ALA A 132 -8.34 12.12 -15.16
C ALA A 132 -9.10 11.15 -14.23
N LEU A 133 -8.87 11.27 -12.93
CA LEU A 133 -9.60 10.49 -11.93
C LEU A 133 -10.86 11.25 -11.49
N ARG A 134 -12.05 10.68 -11.74
CA ARG A 134 -13.36 11.22 -11.28
C ARG A 134 -13.80 10.52 -9.99
N ASP A 135 -14.40 11.29 -9.08
CA ASP A 135 -15.07 10.78 -7.88
C ASP A 135 -14.22 9.90 -6.95
N VAL A 136 -12.90 10.07 -7.00
CA VAL A 136 -11.97 9.33 -6.12
C VAL A 136 -11.84 10.05 -4.79
N SER A 137 -11.99 9.32 -3.69
CA SER A 137 -11.79 9.88 -2.35
C SER A 137 -10.37 10.44 -2.19
N TRP A 138 -10.24 11.56 -1.49
CA TRP A 138 -8.94 12.19 -1.22
C TRP A 138 -7.89 11.22 -0.65
N PRO A 139 -8.21 10.35 0.33
CA PRO A 139 -7.24 9.38 0.83
C PRO A 139 -6.68 8.45 -0.25
N THR A 140 -7.51 8.02 -1.20
CA THR A 140 -7.11 7.15 -2.31
C THR A 140 -6.20 7.91 -3.30
N ALA A 141 -6.62 9.11 -3.73
CA ALA A 141 -5.83 9.94 -4.64
C ALA A 141 -4.46 10.31 -4.03
N ALA A 142 -4.44 10.69 -2.75
CA ALA A 142 -3.19 11.00 -2.04
C ALA A 142 -2.30 9.77 -1.87
N ALA A 143 -2.87 8.58 -1.70
CA ALA A 143 -2.07 7.34 -1.63
C ALA A 143 -1.46 6.99 -2.99
N LEU A 144 -2.19 7.17 -4.09
CA LEU A 144 -1.68 6.98 -5.46
C LEU A 144 -0.60 8.00 -5.83
N ALA A 145 -0.77 9.26 -5.39
CA ALA A 145 0.23 10.30 -5.61
C ALA A 145 1.57 10.00 -4.92
N ARG A 146 1.54 9.45 -3.70
CA ARG A 146 2.75 8.97 -2.99
C ARG A 146 3.47 7.83 -3.72
N LEU A 147 2.75 7.09 -4.56
CA LEU A 147 3.28 6.04 -5.41
C LEU A 147 3.68 6.54 -6.80
N THR A 148 3.64 7.86 -7.04
CA THR A 148 3.92 8.53 -8.32
C THR A 148 3.06 8.02 -9.50
N LEU A 149 1.93 7.37 -9.21
CA LEU A 149 0.96 6.91 -10.20
C LEU A 149 -0.03 7.99 -10.60
N VAL A 150 -0.17 9.00 -9.73
CA VAL A 150 -1.05 10.15 -9.90
C VAL A 150 -0.26 11.41 -9.63
N GLU A 151 -0.59 12.47 -10.36
CA GLU A 151 -0.19 13.83 -10.05
C GLU A 151 -1.42 14.74 -10.05
N TYR A 152 -1.35 15.83 -9.30
CA TYR A 152 -2.42 16.81 -9.29
C TYR A 152 -2.12 17.88 -10.32
N ARG A 153 -3.11 18.27 -11.12
CA ARG A 153 -2.95 19.32 -12.12
C ARG A 153 -4.01 20.40 -11.94
N ASP A 154 -3.64 21.65 -12.22
CA ASP A 154 -4.60 22.75 -12.32
C ASP A 154 -5.31 22.77 -13.69
N ALA A 155 -6.08 23.83 -13.95
CA ALA A 155 -6.82 23.99 -15.19
C ALA A 155 -5.93 24.22 -16.42
N ASP A 156 -4.71 24.72 -16.22
CA ASP A 156 -3.73 24.96 -17.28
C ASP A 156 -2.89 23.70 -17.54
N GLY A 157 -3.01 22.68 -16.69
CA GLY A 157 -2.35 21.39 -16.80
C GLY A 157 -1.03 21.31 -16.03
N ASP A 158 -0.69 22.34 -15.25
CA ASP A 158 0.55 22.39 -14.48
C ASP A 158 0.47 21.47 -13.26
N ALA A 159 1.55 20.73 -13.00
CA ALA A 159 1.61 19.75 -11.92
C ALA A 159 1.84 20.41 -10.55
N HIS A 160 1.07 19.95 -9.55
CA HIS A 160 1.12 20.40 -8.17
C HIS A 160 1.38 19.24 -7.20
N PRO A 161 2.06 19.49 -6.07
CA PRO A 161 2.44 18.44 -5.12
C PRO A 161 1.28 17.89 -4.29
N THR A 162 0.17 18.64 -4.19
CA THR A 162 -1.05 18.27 -3.45
C THR A 162 -2.28 18.62 -4.28
N ASP A 163 -3.48 18.33 -3.79
CA ASP A 163 -4.76 18.69 -4.39
C ASP A 163 -5.14 20.18 -4.18
N GLY A 164 -4.29 20.94 -3.49
CA GLY A 164 -4.49 22.38 -3.27
C GLY A 164 -5.58 22.73 -2.26
N ASP A 165 -6.11 21.75 -1.52
CA ASP A 165 -7.13 21.99 -0.50
C ASP A 165 -6.56 22.82 0.67
N ASP A 166 -7.17 23.99 0.87
CA ASP A 166 -6.85 24.93 1.95
C ASP A 166 -7.85 24.85 3.12
N GLY A 167 -8.79 23.91 3.07
CA GLY A 167 -9.86 23.72 4.05
C GLY A 167 -10.95 24.78 4.01
N ARG A 168 -10.91 25.74 3.06
CA ARG A 168 -11.91 26.80 2.90
C ARG A 168 -12.65 26.70 1.58
N THR A 169 -11.92 26.47 0.51
CA THR A 169 -12.45 26.44 -0.87
C THR A 169 -12.49 25.02 -1.44
N GLY A 170 -11.95 24.05 -0.72
CA GLY A 170 -11.83 22.66 -1.15
C GLY A 170 -10.66 22.44 -2.12
N PRO A 171 -10.58 21.24 -2.72
CA PRO A 171 -9.53 20.89 -3.66
C PRO A 171 -9.56 21.79 -4.90
N LYS A 172 -8.39 22.33 -5.27
CA LYS A 172 -8.20 23.22 -6.43
C LYS A 172 -7.63 22.48 -7.63
N TYR A 173 -6.92 21.38 -7.38
CA TYR A 173 -6.18 20.63 -8.38
C TYR A 173 -6.75 19.24 -8.51
N ARG A 174 -6.91 18.78 -9.75
CA ARG A 174 -7.54 17.51 -10.07
C ARG A 174 -6.47 16.42 -10.22
N PRO A 175 -6.69 15.21 -9.69
CA PRO A 175 -5.76 14.10 -9.89
C PRO A 175 -5.85 13.52 -11.32
N TYR A 176 -4.68 13.30 -11.93
CA TYR A 176 -4.50 12.64 -13.23
C TYR A 176 -3.51 11.48 -13.10
N LEU A 177 -3.71 10.41 -13.86
CA LEU A 177 -2.73 9.34 -14.01
C LEU A 177 -1.46 9.86 -14.68
N THR A 178 -0.31 9.50 -14.12
CA THR A 178 1.00 9.68 -14.77
C THR A 178 1.21 8.58 -15.82
N ALA A 179 2.29 8.65 -16.61
CA ALA A 179 2.66 7.55 -17.51
C ALA A 179 2.77 6.20 -16.77
N ALA A 180 3.34 6.20 -15.57
CA ALA A 180 3.42 5.02 -14.73
C ALA A 180 2.05 4.53 -14.24
N GLY A 181 1.12 5.45 -13.96
CA GLY A 181 -0.28 5.14 -13.64
C GLY A 181 -1.03 4.51 -14.81
N LEU A 182 -0.86 5.07 -16.02
CA LEU A 182 -1.45 4.55 -17.26
C LEU A 182 -0.92 3.16 -17.60
N ASP A 183 0.37 2.90 -17.39
CA ASP A 183 0.95 1.56 -17.58
C ASP A 183 0.40 0.56 -16.57
N ALA A 184 0.12 0.98 -15.33
CA ALA A 184 -0.52 0.14 -14.33
C ALA A 184 -2.00 -0.13 -14.65
N ALA A 185 -2.71 0.82 -15.25
CA ALA A 185 -4.08 0.64 -15.74
C ALA A 185 -4.10 -0.38 -16.90
N ARG A 186 -3.23 -0.20 -17.90
CA ARG A 186 -3.14 -1.10 -19.07
C ARG A 186 -2.75 -2.53 -18.72
N ALA A 187 -1.99 -2.74 -17.64
CA ALA A 187 -1.67 -4.08 -17.14
C ALA A 187 -2.89 -4.87 -16.63
N ALA A 188 -4.07 -4.25 -16.51
CA ALA A 188 -5.33 -4.93 -16.24
C ALA A 188 -5.90 -5.65 -17.48
N GLU A 189 -5.58 -5.14 -18.67
CA GLU A 189 -6.04 -5.71 -19.93
C GLU A 189 -5.13 -6.89 -20.30
N PRO A 190 -5.70 -8.05 -20.70
CA PRO A 190 -4.88 -9.10 -21.28
C PRO A 190 -4.16 -8.53 -22.50
N GLN A 191 -2.83 -8.59 -22.53
CA GLN A 191 -2.09 -8.24 -23.74
C GLN A 191 -2.60 -9.14 -24.89
N PRO A 192 -2.97 -8.56 -26.04
CA PRO A 192 -3.50 -9.31 -27.18
C PRO A 192 -2.48 -10.29 -27.77
#